data_AF-A0A371F7V9-F1
#
_entry.id   AF-A0A371F7V9-F1
#
_cell.length_a   1.000
_cell.length_b   1.000
_cell.length_c   1.000
_cell.angle_alpha   90.00
_cell.angle_beta   90.00
_cell.angle_gamma   90.00
#
_symmetry.space_group_name_H-M   'P 1'
#
loop_
_entity.id
_entity.type
_entity.pdbx_description
1 polymer ?
#
loop_
_entity_poly.entity_id
_entity_poly.type
_entity_poly.pdbx_seq_one_letter_code
_entity_poly.pdbx_strand_id
1 'polypeptide(L)'
;MGPGSFRVKQDLNPKLYERNLVYRRASTLRANQKYIIIPNLLLGLFLVVILIDYIMDVVELKVEMVCIHEKRLRKCLSKLKGIEKVEVDTNCQKVVVSGYTHKNKILKAVRRGGLKADFWSAQNELLNAYVSANYASLRFNPFNFF
;
A
#
# COMPACT_ATOMS: atom_id res chain seq x y z
N MET A 1 -60.06 -32.44 -32.14
CA MET A 1 -59.20 -31.44 -31.46
C MET A 1 -57.76 -31.64 -31.90
N GLY A 2 -57.19 -30.69 -32.63
CA GLY A 2 -55.75 -30.58 -32.88
C GLY A 2 -55.39 -29.08 -32.84
N PRO A 3 -54.31 -28.66 -32.14
CA PRO A 3 -54.10 -27.26 -31.81
C PRO A 3 -53.52 -26.49 -33.01
N GLY A 4 -53.98 -25.25 -33.15
CA GLY A 4 -53.68 -24.37 -34.25
C GLY A 4 -52.19 -24.06 -34.40
N SER A 5 -51.70 -24.15 -35.63
CA SER A 5 -50.49 -23.46 -36.05
C SER A 5 -50.88 -22.03 -36.44
N PHE A 6 -50.91 -21.14 -35.45
CA PHE A 6 -50.91 -19.70 -35.71
C PHE A 6 -49.57 -19.34 -36.35
N ARG A 7 -49.49 -19.50 -37.67
CA ARG A 7 -48.45 -18.89 -38.47
C ARG A 7 -48.78 -17.39 -38.51
N VAL A 8 -48.30 -16.67 -37.50
CA VAL A 8 -48.26 -15.21 -37.51
C VAL A 8 -47.34 -14.82 -38.67
N LYS A 9 -47.91 -14.67 -39.88
CA LYS A 9 -47.31 -13.84 -40.91
C LYS A 9 -47.48 -12.40 -40.41
N GLN A 10 -46.51 -11.94 -39.63
CA GLN A 10 -46.33 -10.52 -39.42
C GLN A 10 -45.92 -9.96 -40.78
N ASP A 11 -46.84 -9.26 -41.44
CA ASP A 11 -46.53 -8.31 -42.50
C ASP A 11 -45.70 -7.17 -41.88
N LEU A 12 -44.44 -7.48 -41.59
CA LEU A 12 -43.53 -6.57 -40.93
C LEU A 12 -43.09 -5.55 -41.99
N ASN A 13 -43.60 -4.33 -41.87
CA ASN A 13 -43.17 -3.19 -42.68
C ASN A 13 -41.63 -3.19 -42.79
N PRO A 14 -41.06 -3.17 -44.01
CA PRO A 14 -39.61 -3.34 -44.21
C PRO A 14 -38.78 -2.29 -43.44
N LYS A 15 -39.33 -1.09 -43.20
CA LYS A 15 -38.69 -0.06 -42.38
C LYS A 15 -38.63 -0.39 -40.88
N LEU A 16 -39.55 -1.23 -40.38
CA LEU A 16 -39.56 -1.71 -38.99
C LEU A 16 -38.59 -2.88 -38.80
N TYR A 17 -38.41 -3.74 -39.79
CA TYR A 17 -37.37 -4.79 -39.75
C TYR A 17 -35.97 -4.18 -39.67
N GLU A 18 -35.67 -3.23 -40.57
CA GLU A 18 -34.41 -2.48 -40.58
C GLU A 18 -34.15 -1.77 -39.23
N ARG A 19 -35.16 -1.08 -38.67
CA ARG A 19 -35.03 -0.44 -37.35
C ARG A 19 -34.76 -1.44 -36.23
N ASN A 20 -35.45 -2.58 -36.21
CA ASN A 20 -35.20 -3.63 -35.23
C ASN A 20 -33.81 -4.26 -35.40
N LEU A 21 -33.31 -4.43 -36.62
CA LEU A 21 -31.97 -4.94 -36.91
C LEU A 21 -30.89 -3.98 -36.43
N VAL A 22 -31.06 -2.68 -36.67
CA VAL A 22 -30.18 -1.60 -36.16
C VAL A 22 -30.23 -1.55 -34.63
N TYR A 23 -31.41 -1.66 -34.02
CA TYR A 23 -31.54 -1.66 -32.55
C TYR A 23 -30.88 -2.89 -31.92
N ARG A 24 -31.01 -4.07 -32.54
CA ARG A 24 -30.38 -5.33 -32.10
C ARG A 24 -28.85 -5.29 -32.27
N ARG A 25 -28.35 -4.71 -33.36
CA ARG A 25 -26.92 -4.44 -33.56
C ARG A 25 -26.39 -3.42 -32.55
N ALA A 26 -27.15 -2.37 -32.25
CA ALA A 26 -26.77 -1.37 -31.25
C ALA A 26 -26.80 -1.92 -29.82
N SER A 27 -27.68 -2.87 -29.49
CA SER A 27 -27.69 -3.54 -28.19
C SER A 27 -26.56 -4.57 -28.04
N THR A 28 -26.24 -5.35 -29.09
CA THR A 28 -25.08 -6.25 -29.07
C THR A 28 -23.75 -5.49 -29.09
N LEU A 29 -23.62 -4.40 -29.85
CA LEU A 29 -22.43 -3.53 -29.81
C LEU A 29 -22.24 -2.90 -28.43
N ARG A 30 -23.31 -2.38 -27.80
CA ARG A 30 -23.24 -1.87 -26.41
C ARG A 30 -22.91 -2.96 -25.39
N ALA A 31 -23.42 -4.18 -25.56
CA ALA A 31 -23.09 -5.30 -24.68
C ALA A 31 -21.63 -5.74 -24.86
N ASN A 32 -21.17 -5.93 -26.10
CA ASN A 32 -19.81 -6.35 -26.42
C ASN A 32 -18.78 -5.26 -26.01
N GLN A 33 -19.12 -3.99 -26.23
CA GLN A 33 -18.33 -2.86 -25.76
C GLN A 33 -18.27 -2.79 -24.23
N LYS A 34 -19.34 -3.18 -23.50
CA LYS A 34 -19.29 -3.34 -22.04
C LYS A 34 -18.38 -4.49 -21.61
N TYR A 35 -18.46 -5.66 -22.27
CA TYR A 35 -17.61 -6.83 -21.96
C TYR A 35 -16.13 -6.61 -22.26
N ILE A 36 -15.77 -5.63 -23.08
CA ILE A 36 -14.38 -5.28 -23.38
C ILE A 36 -13.89 -4.08 -22.55
N ILE A 37 -14.70 -3.03 -22.41
CA ILE A 37 -14.28 -1.81 -21.71
C ILE A 37 -14.16 -2.01 -20.20
N ILE A 38 -15.12 -2.70 -19.58
CA ILE A 38 -15.16 -2.87 -18.12
C ILE A 38 -13.93 -3.65 -17.61
N PRO A 39 -13.55 -4.81 -18.18
CA PRO A 39 -12.36 -5.52 -17.70
C PRO A 39 -11.06 -4.75 -17.97
N ASN A 40 -10.94 -4.04 -19.10
CA ASN A 40 -9.76 -3.22 -19.39
C ASN A 40 -9.63 -2.03 -18.43
N LEU A 41 -10.75 -1.39 -18.06
CA LEU A 41 -10.76 -0.31 -17.07
C LEU A 41 -10.42 -0.84 -15.67
N LEU A 42 -10.95 -2.00 -15.30
CA LEU A 42 -10.65 -2.65 -14.02
C LEU A 42 -9.18 -3.08 -13.94
N LEU A 43 -8.64 -3.70 -15.00
CA LEU A 43 -7.22 -4.04 -15.11
C LEU A 43 -6.34 -2.79 -15.02
N GLY A 44 -6.73 -1.71 -15.69
CA GLY A 44 -6.04 -0.42 -15.61
C GLY A 44 -6.03 0.15 -14.18
N LEU A 45 -7.18 0.17 -13.51
CA LEU A 45 -7.28 0.64 -12.12
C LEU A 45 -6.45 -0.24 -11.17
N PHE A 46 -6.48 -1.57 -11.36
CA PHE A 46 -5.70 -2.51 -10.55
C PHE A 46 -4.20 -2.31 -10.73
N LEU A 47 -3.72 -2.11 -11.97
CA LEU A 47 -2.32 -1.78 -12.24
C LEU A 47 -1.91 -0.45 -11.62
N VAL A 48 -2.78 0.56 -11.63
CA VAL A 48 -2.53 1.85 -10.99
C VAL A 48 -2.38 1.70 -9.48
N VAL A 49 -3.25 0.94 -8.81
CA VAL A 49 -3.14 0.68 -7.36
C VAL A 49 -1.83 -0.02 -7.03
N ILE A 50 -1.49 -1.09 -7.76
CA ILE A 50 -0.22 -1.81 -7.60
C ILE A 50 0.99 -0.89 -7.80
N LEU A 51 0.93 0.00 -8.80
CA LEU A 51 2.01 0.94 -9.08
C LEU A 51 2.19 1.94 -7.93
N ILE A 52 1.10 2.43 -7.35
CA ILE A 52 1.13 3.33 -6.18
C ILE A 52 1.75 2.61 -4.99
N ASP A 53 1.32 1.38 -4.69
CA ASP A 53 1.87 0.57 -3.60
C ASP A 53 3.35 0.24 -3.81
N TYR A 54 3.80 0.04 -5.06
CA TYR A 54 5.21 -0.21 -5.39
C TYR A 54 6.11 1.02 -5.21
N ILE A 55 5.59 2.22 -5.50
CA ILE A 55 6.37 3.47 -5.41
C ILE A 55 6.45 3.95 -3.95
N MET A 56 5.51 3.56 -3.09
CA MET A 56 5.49 3.93 -1.68
C MET A 56 6.56 3.17 -0.88
N ASP A 57 7.46 3.90 -0.23
CA ASP A 57 8.51 3.32 0.62
C ASP A 57 8.04 3.24 2.07
N VAL A 58 8.40 2.16 2.77
CA VAL A 58 8.06 1.94 4.18
C VAL A 58 9.35 1.97 5.00
N VAL A 59 9.46 2.97 5.86
CA VAL A 59 10.64 3.20 6.69
C VAL A 59 10.30 2.93 8.14
N GLU A 60 11.00 1.98 8.72
CA GLU A 60 10.90 1.65 10.13
C GLU A 60 11.98 2.37 10.95
N LEU A 61 11.56 3.02 12.04
CA LEU A 61 12.42 3.76 12.95
C LEU A 61 12.23 3.27 14.38
N LYS A 62 13.33 3.15 15.12
CA LYS A 62 13.35 3.02 16.56
C LYS A 62 13.41 4.40 17.17
N VAL A 63 12.44 4.78 17.99
CA VAL A 63 12.37 6.10 18.62
C VAL A 63 12.13 5.94 20.11
N GLU A 64 13.03 6.49 20.92
CA GLU A 64 12.86 6.49 22.38
C GLU A 64 11.67 7.37 22.77
N MET A 65 10.56 6.71 23.10
CA MET A 65 9.24 7.33 23.26
C MET A 65 8.87 7.50 24.73
N VAL A 66 8.39 8.70 25.04
CA VAL A 66 7.73 9.08 26.29
C VAL A 66 6.34 9.62 25.90
N CYS A 67 5.33 9.57 26.78
CA CYS A 67 3.94 9.96 26.47
C CYS A 67 3.78 11.34 25.79
N ILE A 68 4.71 12.28 26.03
CA ILE A 68 4.72 13.63 25.44
C ILE A 68 5.33 13.63 24.02
N HIS A 69 6.27 12.71 23.76
CA HIS A 69 7.03 12.62 22.51
C HIS A 69 6.15 12.22 21.33
N GLU A 70 5.07 11.47 21.53
CA GLU A 70 4.19 11.06 20.44
C GLU A 70 3.57 12.27 19.72
N LYS A 71 2.98 13.20 20.47
CA LYS A 71 2.37 14.40 19.90
C LYS A 71 3.40 15.23 19.14
N ARG A 72 4.63 15.29 19.66
CA ARG A 72 5.74 16.03 19.05
C ARG A 72 6.24 15.34 17.78
N LEU A 73 6.36 14.01 17.79
CA LEU A 73 6.75 13.19 16.65
C LEU A 73 5.76 13.38 15.49
N ARG A 74 4.45 13.22 15.75
CA ARG A 74 3.39 13.43 14.75
C ARG A 74 3.46 14.84 14.16
N LYS A 75 3.71 15.86 14.98
CA LYS A 75 3.88 17.26 14.54
C LYS A 75 5.16 17.50 13.73
N CYS A 76 6.22 16.75 13.97
CA CYS A 76 7.45 16.85 13.17
C CYS A 76 7.28 16.17 11.81
N LEU A 77 6.66 15.00 11.79
CA LEU A 77 6.40 14.24 10.57
C LEU A 77 5.34 14.92 9.69
N SER A 78 4.32 15.54 10.27
CA SER A 78 3.30 16.27 9.49
C SER A 78 3.84 17.48 8.71
N LYS A 79 5.03 17.99 9.08
CA LYS A 79 5.71 19.07 8.35
C LYS A 79 6.53 18.57 7.15
N LEU A 80 6.79 17.27 7.06
CA LEU A 80 7.53 16.70 5.94
C LEU A 80 6.59 16.48 4.75
N LYS A 81 7.03 16.91 3.56
CA LYS A 81 6.32 16.65 2.32
C LYS A 81 6.53 15.21 1.88
N GLY A 82 5.46 14.54 1.47
CA GLY A 82 5.52 13.18 0.92
C GLY A 82 5.42 12.07 1.96
N ILE A 83 4.91 12.35 3.16
CA ILE A 83 4.49 11.33 4.14
C ILE A 83 2.99 11.11 3.96
N GLU A 84 2.59 9.85 3.83
CA GLU A 84 1.19 9.46 3.62
C GLU A 84 0.59 8.89 4.90
N LYS A 85 1.29 7.96 5.56
CA LYS A 85 0.82 7.33 6.79
C LYS A 85 1.95 7.17 7.80
N VAL A 86 1.58 7.29 9.07
CA VAL A 86 2.48 7.15 10.22
C VAL A 86 1.80 6.27 11.25
N GLU A 87 2.41 5.12 11.52
CA GLU A 87 2.01 4.17 12.55
C GLU A 87 3.02 4.22 13.70
N VAL A 88 2.51 4.22 14.92
CA VAL A 88 3.32 4.42 16.13
C VAL A 88 2.96 3.35 17.14
N ASP A 89 3.93 2.50 17.46
CA ASP A 89 3.83 1.49 18.50
C ASP A 89 4.61 1.95 19.73
N THR A 90 3.91 2.56 20.68
CA THR A 90 4.51 3.05 21.93
C THR A 90 5.10 1.92 22.76
N ASN A 91 4.49 0.73 22.74
CA ASN A 91 4.95 -0.44 23.49
C ASN A 91 6.33 -0.94 22.99
N CYS A 92 6.52 -0.97 21.67
CA CYS A 92 7.74 -1.44 21.04
C CYS A 92 8.75 -0.32 20.76
N GLN A 93 8.40 0.94 21.07
CA GLN A 93 9.17 2.13 20.68
C GLN A 93 9.51 2.14 19.17
N LYS A 94 8.58 1.62 18.37
CA LYS A 94 8.71 1.45 16.92
C LYS A 94 7.79 2.43 16.21
N VAL A 95 8.29 3.05 15.17
CA VAL A 95 7.55 3.99 14.33
C VAL A 95 7.70 3.54 12.90
N VAL A 96 6.59 3.33 12.22
CA VAL A 96 6.57 2.99 10.79
C VAL A 96 6.02 4.18 10.03
N VAL A 97 6.81 4.68 9.09
CA VAL A 97 6.44 5.81 8.24
C VAL A 97 6.38 5.32 6.81
N SER A 98 5.24 5.50 6.15
CA SER A 98 5.08 5.20 4.74
C SER A 98 4.88 6.47 3.91
N GLY A 99 5.53 6.49 2.75
CA GLY A 99 5.41 7.57 1.79
C GLY A 99 6.57 7.64 0.81
N TYR A 100 6.64 8.74 0.07
CA TYR A 100 7.56 8.96 -1.04
C TYR A 100 8.83 9.72 -0.64
N THR A 101 9.17 9.69 0.64
CA THR A 101 10.26 10.50 1.21
C THR A 101 11.47 9.64 1.53
N HIS A 102 12.65 10.10 1.12
CA HIS A 102 13.90 9.42 1.44
C HIS A 102 14.10 9.23 2.96
N LYS A 103 14.36 8.00 3.41
CA LYS A 103 14.56 7.60 4.81
C LYS A 103 15.47 8.53 5.64
N ASN A 104 16.60 8.97 5.09
CA ASN A 104 17.51 9.90 5.76
C ASN A 104 16.89 11.28 6.08
N LYS A 105 15.96 11.78 5.25
CA LYS A 105 15.25 13.04 5.53
C LYS A 105 14.30 12.87 6.72
N ILE A 106 13.61 11.73 6.79
CA ILE A 106 12.73 11.37 7.91
C ILE A 106 13.55 11.32 9.21
N LEU A 107 14.66 10.58 9.22
CA LEU A 107 15.55 10.49 10.38
C LEU A 107 16.05 11.87 10.85
N LYS A 108 16.51 12.70 9.91
CA LYS A 108 16.97 14.07 10.22
C LYS A 108 15.86 14.94 10.80
N ALA A 109 14.62 14.82 10.31
CA ALA A 109 13.50 15.59 10.82
C ALA A 109 13.11 15.20 12.25
N VAL A 110 13.13 13.90 12.55
CA VAL A 110 12.86 13.39 13.91
C VAL A 110 13.93 13.88 14.87
N ARG A 111 15.22 13.83 14.48
CA ARG A 111 16.34 14.37 15.28
C ARG A 111 16.23 15.88 15.50
N ARG A 112 15.83 16.65 14.47
CA ARG A 112 15.52 18.08 14.61
C ARG A 112 14.37 18.35 15.56
N GLY A 113 13.46 17.39 15.71
CA GLY A 113 12.40 17.40 16.70
C GLY A 113 12.90 17.29 18.15
N GLY A 114 14.18 16.99 18.38
CA GLY A 114 14.74 16.72 19.69
C GLY A 114 14.50 15.28 20.18
N LEU A 115 14.14 14.38 19.27
CA LEU A 115 13.88 12.97 19.55
C LEU A 115 15.09 12.14 19.15
N LYS A 116 15.49 11.22 20.02
CA LYS A 116 16.52 10.22 19.72
C LYS A 116 15.89 9.11 18.88
N ALA A 117 16.31 9.04 17.62
CA ALA A 117 15.79 8.09 16.65
C ALA A 117 16.94 7.48 15.84
N ASP A 118 16.79 6.18 15.58
CA ASP A 118 17.68 5.36 14.76
C ASP A 118 16.84 4.46 13.84
N PHE A 119 17.45 3.91 12.79
CA PHE A 119 16.72 2.99 11.91
C PHE A 119 16.46 1.66 12.61
N TRP A 120 15.24 1.15 12.46
CA TRP A 120 14.93 -0.19 12.92
C TRP A 120 15.61 -1.17 11.95
N SER A 121 16.64 -1.87 12.41
CA SER A 121 17.30 -2.92 11.65
C SER A 121 17.13 -4.24 12.36
N ALA A 122 16.50 -5.22 11.70
CA ALA A 122 16.41 -6.59 12.20
C ALA A 122 17.80 -7.23 12.39
N GLN A 123 18.81 -6.78 11.65
CA GLN A 123 20.19 -7.29 11.75
C GLN A 123 20.91 -6.79 13.00
N ASN A 124 20.48 -5.65 13.57
CA ASN A 124 21.09 -5.13 14.78
C ASN A 124 20.86 -6.05 15.98
N GLU A 125 19.84 -6.90 15.98
CA GLU A 125 19.54 -7.75 17.12
C GLU A 125 20.55 -8.91 17.26
N LEU A 126 20.85 -9.60 16.15
CA LEU A 126 21.89 -10.64 16.12
C LEU A 126 23.29 -10.07 16.35
N LEU A 127 23.59 -8.91 15.75
CA LEU A 127 24.89 -8.26 15.93
C LEU A 127 25.05 -7.73 17.36
N ASN A 128 24.03 -7.11 17.95
CA ASN A 128 24.07 -6.63 19.34
C ASN A 128 24.14 -7.79 20.34
N ALA A 129 23.50 -8.92 20.05
CA ALA A 129 23.62 -10.13 20.86
C ALA A 129 25.04 -10.73 20.79
N TYR A 130 25.61 -10.84 19.59
CA TYR A 130 26.99 -11.28 19.40
C TYR A 130 28.00 -10.35 20.08
N VAL A 131 27.84 -9.03 19.89
CA VAL A 131 28.68 -8.01 20.51
C VAL A 131 28.56 -8.05 22.04
N SER A 132 27.35 -8.13 22.59
CA SER A 132 27.15 -8.27 24.04
C SER A 132 27.77 -9.56 24.59
N ALA A 133 27.65 -10.69 23.89
CA ALA A 133 28.27 -11.94 24.28
C ALA A 133 29.80 -11.85 24.31
N ASN A 134 30.39 -11.15 23.35
CA ASN A 134 31.85 -10.98 23.25
C ASN A 134 32.41 -9.99 24.28
N TYR A 135 31.66 -8.94 24.65
CA TYR A 135 32.04 -8.04 25.75
C TYR A 135 31.92 -8.73 27.13
N ALA A 136 30.93 -9.62 27.30
CA ALA A 136 30.80 -10.41 28.51
C ALA A 136 31.92 -11.44 28.67
N SER A 137 32.33 -12.14 27.60
CA SER A 137 33.45 -13.09 27.64
C SER A 137 34.79 -12.42 27.93
N LEU A 138 35.03 -11.18 27.45
CA LEU A 138 36.26 -10.43 27.73
C LEU A 138 36.39 -9.99 29.20
N ARG A 139 35.27 -9.83 29.92
CA ARG A 139 35.24 -9.49 31.37
C ARG A 139 35.55 -10.68 32.27
N PHE A 140 35.47 -11.91 31.76
CA PHE A 140 35.79 -13.15 32.49
C PHE A 140 37.01 -13.84 31.87
N ASN A 141 38.12 -13.12 31.74
CA ASN A 141 39.42 -13.78 31.62
C ASN A 141 40.01 -13.94 33.03
N PRO A 142 40.00 -15.14 33.63
CA PRO A 142 40.63 -15.39 34.94
C PRO A 142 42.16 -15.36 34.88
N PHE A 143 42.76 -15.07 33.72
CA PHE A 143 44.21 -15.12 33.49
C PHE A 143 44.94 -13.78 33.58
N ASN A 144 44.28 -12.68 33.98
CA ASN A 144 44.95 -11.42 34.33
C ASN A 144 45.33 -11.36 35.82
N PHE A 145 46.00 -12.40 36.32
CA PHE A 145 46.72 -12.40 37.60
C PHE A 145 48.18 -12.76 37.32
N PHE A 146 48.94 -11.83 36.76
CA PHE A 146 50.40 -11.83 36.76
C PHE A 146 50.90 -10.40 36.90
#